data_AF-A0A2V8S8E5-F1
#
_entry.id   AF-A0A2V8S8E5-F1
#
_cell.length_a   1.000
_cell.length_b   1.000
_cell.length_c   1.000
_cell.angle_alpha   90.00
_cell.angle_beta   90.00
_cell.angle_gamma   90.00
#
_symmetry.space_group_name_H-M   'P 1'
#
loop_
_entity.id
_entity.type
_entity.pdbx_description
1 polymer ?
#
loop_
_entity_poly.entity_id
_entity_poly.type
_entity_poly.pdbx_seq_one_letter_code
_entity_poly.pdbx_strand_id
1 'polypeptide(L)'
;MRCTCLEFEEQSASDPRYRCEHILAVKHAVLNKNTEAASKQQSVVHAAAHARGAENVAAETPNTDTQPASEKHGEAAAETLRAPRKTPRFAREQNEQPEAAATEAREVSAVETPKRSLADNEEEIEMTRKQTAHVQKPADEQEFITAEEYAGQSGAQVVPRSFAKTLSTLKQPIDPRLIKTREGWRDRQGNQHMVEYVEWHTVADLLDRVAPTWSHSVRGIVQIGDMVAVTVAITIDGVTREGVGTGTADNETGIKKAEHDALKRAAIKFGIARELYQRESEIIETQGAGPQPGDFPKDPLAKSMADLVTPKQLGMIRALAREAGVDPDEESQSVMRVRTEELSKRAASSFIDHLKGLQREQTFEVRRAS
;
A
#
# COMPACT_ATOMS: atom_id res chain seq x y z
N MET A 1 -2.54 40.74 -5.24
CA MET A 1 -2.56 40.16 -3.89
C MET A 1 -1.31 40.64 -3.16
N ARG A 2 -1.42 41.05 -1.90
CA ARG A 2 -0.29 41.36 -1.01
C ARG A 2 -0.23 40.26 0.06
N CYS A 3 0.96 39.86 0.47
CA CYS A 3 1.17 38.94 1.58
C CYS A 3 1.91 39.68 2.71
N THR A 4 1.68 39.25 3.95
CA THR A 4 2.23 39.83 5.18
C THR A 4 3.17 38.83 5.87
N CYS A 5 3.88 38.00 5.11
CA CYS A 5 4.93 37.13 5.65
C CYS A 5 6.27 37.86 5.64
N LEU A 6 7.11 37.60 6.65
CA LEU A 6 8.38 38.31 6.86
C LEU A 6 9.29 38.29 5.61
N GLU A 7 9.40 37.14 4.94
CA GLU A 7 10.17 37.00 3.68
C GLU A 7 9.71 37.99 2.58
N PHE A 8 8.41 38.29 2.52
CA PHE A 8 7.89 39.26 1.55
C PHE A 8 8.22 40.69 1.95
N GLU A 9 8.17 41.03 3.23
CA GLU A 9 8.54 42.36 3.72
C GLU A 9 10.04 42.62 3.53
N GLU A 10 10.89 41.62 3.80
CA GLU A 10 12.34 41.71 3.61
C GLU A 10 12.75 41.79 2.12
N GLN A 11 12.21 40.92 1.26
CA GLN A 11 12.68 40.80 -0.13
C GLN A 11 11.93 41.70 -1.12
N SER A 12 10.71 42.15 -0.83
CA SER A 12 10.01 43.10 -1.73
C SER A 12 10.57 44.53 -1.69
N ALA A 13 11.36 44.86 -0.66
CA ALA A 13 12.10 46.12 -0.57
C ALA A 13 13.29 46.18 -1.54
N SER A 14 13.90 45.04 -1.86
CA SER A 14 15.04 44.94 -2.79
C SER A 14 14.63 44.55 -4.21
N ASP A 15 13.59 43.72 -4.39
CA ASP A 15 13.03 43.40 -5.70
C ASP A 15 11.48 43.60 -5.74
N PRO A 16 10.95 44.59 -6.48
CA PRO A 16 9.50 44.79 -6.64
C PRO A 16 8.82 43.65 -7.44
N ARG A 17 9.58 42.80 -8.12
CA ARG A 17 9.09 41.60 -8.81
C ARG A 17 9.02 40.37 -7.89
N TYR A 18 9.63 40.41 -6.70
CA TYR A 18 9.63 39.30 -5.76
C TYR A 18 8.20 38.86 -5.39
N ARG A 19 7.97 37.55 -5.33
CA ARG A 19 6.72 36.93 -4.90
C ARG A 19 7.08 35.78 -3.97
N CYS A 20 6.75 35.89 -2.69
CA CYS A 20 6.90 34.80 -1.73
C CYS A 20 6.02 33.60 -2.12
N GLU A 21 6.36 32.43 -1.61
CA GLU A 21 5.67 31.17 -1.93
C GLU A 21 4.16 31.26 -1.63
N HIS A 22 3.76 31.95 -0.56
CA HIS A 22 2.35 32.20 -0.24
C HIS A 22 1.57 32.88 -1.37
N ILE A 23 2.16 33.88 -2.06
CA ILE A 23 1.49 34.55 -3.19
C ILE A 23 1.36 33.61 -4.39
N LEU A 24 2.38 32.77 -4.63
CA LEU A 24 2.37 31.78 -5.70
C LEU A 24 1.33 30.68 -5.42
N ALA A 25 1.29 30.13 -4.20
CA ALA A 25 0.33 29.12 -3.77
C ALA A 25 -1.12 29.61 -3.92
N VAL A 26 -1.44 30.82 -3.47
CA VAL A 26 -2.79 31.40 -3.65
C VAL A 26 -3.09 31.64 -5.14
N LYS A 27 -2.10 32.07 -5.95
CA LYS A 27 -2.28 32.21 -7.40
C LYS A 27 -2.61 30.87 -8.07
N HIS A 28 -1.91 29.78 -7.71
CA HIS A 28 -2.21 28.44 -8.21
C HIS A 28 -3.59 27.95 -7.77
N ALA A 29 -3.97 28.15 -6.50
CA ALA A 29 -5.30 27.78 -6.00
C ALA A 29 -6.43 28.53 -6.72
N VAL A 30 -6.25 29.82 -7.03
CA VAL A 30 -7.22 30.62 -7.81
C VAL A 30 -7.28 30.16 -9.27
N LEU A 31 -6.15 29.86 -9.90
CA LEU A 31 -6.12 29.33 -11.26
C LEU A 31 -6.83 27.98 -11.36
N ASN A 32 -6.60 27.06 -10.41
CA ASN A 32 -7.27 25.76 -10.37
C ASN A 32 -8.79 25.89 -10.15
N LYS A 33 -9.25 26.78 -9.28
CA LYS A 33 -10.69 27.06 -9.13
C LYS A 33 -11.32 27.59 -10.41
N ASN A 34 -10.60 28.42 -11.16
CA ASN A 34 -11.08 28.94 -12.43
C ASN A 34 -11.12 27.87 -13.55
N THR A 35 -10.14 26.95 -13.60
CA THR A 35 -10.17 25.84 -14.57
C THR A 35 -11.24 24.80 -14.23
N GLU A 36 -11.49 24.52 -12.95
CA GLU A 36 -12.63 23.71 -12.51
C GLU A 36 -13.98 24.33 -12.89
N ALA A 37 -14.13 25.65 -12.69
CA ALA A 37 -15.35 26.38 -13.06
C ALA A 37 -15.59 26.36 -14.58
N ALA A 38 -14.54 26.58 -15.38
CA ALA A 38 -14.60 26.48 -16.84
C ALA A 38 -14.99 25.07 -17.31
N SER A 39 -14.37 24.03 -16.73
CA SER A 39 -14.67 22.63 -17.04
C SER A 39 -16.13 22.27 -16.74
N LYS A 40 -16.67 22.77 -15.63
CA LYS A 40 -18.09 22.59 -15.23
C LYS A 40 -19.07 23.34 -16.15
N GLN A 41 -18.70 24.49 -16.69
CA GLN A 41 -19.53 25.18 -17.68
C GLN A 41 -19.54 24.45 -19.04
N GLN A 42 -18.39 23.89 -19.44
CA GLN A 42 -18.27 23.21 -20.73
C GLN A 42 -19.05 21.89 -20.79
N SER A 43 -19.14 21.14 -19.68
CA SER A 43 -19.95 19.92 -19.62
C SER A 43 -21.46 20.18 -19.70
N VAL A 44 -21.95 21.29 -19.12
CA VAL A 44 -23.37 21.68 -19.21
C VAL A 44 -23.78 22.04 -20.64
N VAL A 45 -22.90 22.70 -21.41
CA VAL A 45 -23.16 23.02 -22.82
C VAL A 45 -23.24 21.76 -23.69
N HIS A 46 -22.37 20.77 -23.45
CA HIS A 46 -22.44 19.49 -24.18
C HIS A 46 -23.69 18.67 -23.83
N ALA A 47 -24.15 18.68 -22.58
CA ALA A 47 -25.41 18.04 -22.18
C ALA A 47 -26.64 18.68 -22.87
N ALA A 48 -26.67 20.01 -22.98
CA ALA A 48 -27.75 20.72 -23.65
C ALA A 48 -27.79 20.49 -25.18
N ALA A 49 -26.64 20.22 -25.81
CA ALA A 49 -26.56 19.95 -27.25
C ALA A 49 -27.12 18.56 -27.62
N HIS A 50 -26.94 17.54 -26.78
CA HIS A 50 -27.43 16.18 -27.05
C HIS A 50 -28.95 16.01 -26.91
N ALA A 51 -29.62 16.90 -26.17
CA ALA A 51 -31.08 16.83 -25.94
C ALA A 51 -31.96 17.36 -27.09
N ARG A 52 -31.38 17.75 -28.24
CA ARG A 52 -32.11 18.33 -29.39
C ARG A 52 -32.00 17.54 -30.70
N GLY A 53 -31.51 16.30 -30.64
CA GLY A 53 -31.18 15.50 -31.83
C GLY A 53 -31.91 14.16 -31.95
N ALA A 54 -33.19 14.08 -31.59
CA ALA A 54 -33.94 12.80 -31.62
C ALA A 54 -35.46 12.97 -31.84
N GLU A 55 -35.89 13.64 -32.93
CA GLU A 55 -37.26 13.53 -33.41
C GLU A 55 -37.37 13.93 -34.90
N ASN A 56 -37.57 12.95 -35.79
CA ASN A 56 -38.18 13.12 -37.12
C ASN A 56 -38.38 11.75 -37.82
N VAL A 57 -39.38 11.68 -38.72
CA VAL A 57 -39.84 10.50 -39.50
C VAL A 57 -40.60 9.46 -38.63
N ALA A 58 -41.94 9.35 -38.64
CA ALA A 58 -42.81 9.14 -39.80
C ALA A 58 -44.30 9.50 -39.53
N ALA A 59 -45.02 9.84 -40.60
CA ALA A 59 -46.49 9.75 -40.67
C ALA A 59 -46.92 8.26 -40.90
N GLU A 60 -48.18 7.81 -40.89
CA GLU A 60 -49.45 8.51 -41.13
C GLU A 60 -50.65 7.64 -40.66
N THR A 61 -51.80 8.30 -40.44
CA THR A 61 -53.22 7.85 -40.53
C THR A 61 -54.09 7.88 -39.24
N PRO A 62 -55.41 8.17 -39.36
CA PRO A 62 -56.21 8.67 -38.23
C PRO A 62 -57.40 7.77 -37.81
N ASN A 63 -57.90 7.95 -36.59
CA ASN A 63 -59.36 8.04 -36.33
C ASN A 63 -59.72 8.58 -34.93
N THR A 64 -60.89 9.20 -34.89
CA THR A 64 -61.84 9.52 -33.80
C THR A 64 -61.85 8.54 -32.60
N ASP A 65 -62.30 8.90 -31.38
CA ASP A 65 -63.37 9.85 -31.02
C ASP A 65 -63.39 10.25 -29.51
N THR A 66 -64.22 11.26 -29.17
CA THR A 66 -64.78 11.61 -27.83
C THR A 66 -63.95 12.37 -26.76
N GLN A 67 -64.61 13.37 -26.17
CA GLN A 67 -64.22 14.23 -25.02
C GLN A 67 -64.81 13.70 -23.67
N PRO A 68 -64.88 14.48 -22.55
CA PRO A 68 -63.78 14.96 -21.71
C PRO A 68 -64.01 14.73 -20.18
N ALA A 69 -63.08 15.27 -19.37
CA ALA A 69 -63.28 15.79 -18.00
C ALA A 69 -63.47 14.81 -16.80
N SER A 70 -62.54 14.92 -15.84
CA SER A 70 -62.90 15.30 -14.46
C SER A 70 -61.72 15.94 -13.74
N GLU A 71 -61.97 17.09 -13.12
CA GLU A 71 -61.12 17.71 -12.09
C GLU A 71 -61.26 16.94 -10.75
N LYS A 72 -60.29 17.10 -9.82
CA LYS A 72 -60.46 17.72 -8.47
C LYS A 72 -59.51 17.20 -7.38
N HIS A 73 -59.02 18.15 -6.57
CA HIS A 73 -58.64 18.16 -5.13
C HIS A 73 -57.96 16.94 -4.47
N GLY A 74 -57.09 17.11 -3.47
CA GLY A 74 -56.65 18.35 -2.81
C GLY A 74 -55.79 18.10 -1.56
N GLU A 75 -55.56 19.19 -0.82
CA GLU A 75 -55.04 19.36 0.57
C GLU A 75 -54.68 18.11 1.40
N ALA A 76 -53.47 17.97 1.95
CA ALA A 76 -52.82 18.80 3.00
C ALA A 76 -53.26 18.50 4.44
N ALA A 77 -52.36 17.85 5.20
CA ALA A 77 -52.22 17.85 6.65
C ALA A 77 -50.74 17.42 6.92
N ALA A 78 -49.92 18.06 7.77
CA ALA A 78 -50.04 18.18 9.23
C ALA A 78 -50.28 16.79 9.87
N GLU A 79 -49.55 16.30 10.87
CA GLU A 79 -48.67 16.89 11.89
C GLU A 79 -47.91 15.68 12.52
N THR A 80 -46.67 15.75 13.00
CA THR A 80 -46.38 15.96 14.43
C THR A 80 -44.88 15.84 14.73
N LEU A 81 -44.46 16.55 15.78
CA LEU A 81 -43.09 16.57 16.31
C LEU A 81 -42.68 15.26 17.00
N ARG A 82 -41.41 14.86 16.87
CA ARG A 82 -40.70 14.10 17.92
C ARG A 82 -39.19 14.38 17.92
N ALA A 83 -38.77 15.17 18.90
CA ALA A 83 -37.37 15.35 19.28
C ALA A 83 -37.01 14.43 20.49
N PRO A 84 -35.81 14.53 21.08
CA PRO A 84 -34.72 13.59 20.79
C PRO A 84 -34.51 12.57 21.90
N ARG A 85 -33.95 11.38 21.56
CA ARG A 85 -33.52 10.38 22.56
C ARG A 85 -32.04 10.51 22.90
N LYS A 86 -31.75 10.26 24.19
CA LYS A 86 -30.51 10.59 24.89
C LYS A 86 -29.43 9.52 24.71
N THR A 87 -28.19 9.96 24.78
CA THR A 87 -26.97 9.15 24.99
C THR A 87 -26.97 8.40 26.33
N PRO A 88 -26.32 7.22 26.37
CA PRO A 88 -25.19 6.94 27.26
C PRO A 88 -23.95 6.60 26.40
N ARG A 89 -22.68 6.93 26.69
CA ARG A 89 -21.90 7.15 27.93
C ARG A 89 -21.90 5.97 28.90
N PHE A 90 -20.98 5.02 28.73
CA PHE A 90 -20.27 4.33 29.82
C PHE A 90 -18.91 3.73 29.36
N ALA A 91 -18.01 3.53 30.34
CA ALA A 91 -16.75 2.76 30.41
C ALA A 91 -16.17 2.12 29.12
N ARG A 92 -14.86 2.20 28.79
CA ARG A 92 -13.61 2.05 29.58
C ARG A 92 -13.53 0.73 30.35
N GLU A 93 -13.26 -0.36 29.65
CA GLU A 93 -12.64 -1.55 30.23
C GLU A 93 -11.14 -1.57 29.92
N GLN A 94 -10.35 -1.45 30.99
CA GLN A 94 -8.97 -1.95 31.00
C GLN A 94 -9.07 -3.42 31.42
N ASN A 95 -8.34 -4.31 30.74
CA ASN A 95 -8.18 -5.68 31.22
C ASN A 95 -6.70 -6.05 31.23
N GLU A 96 -6.03 -5.65 32.29
CA GLU A 96 -4.77 -6.25 32.73
C GLU A 96 -5.13 -7.49 33.56
N GLN A 97 -4.48 -8.63 33.28
CA GLN A 97 -4.43 -9.75 34.23
C GLN A 97 -2.97 -10.24 34.39
N PRO A 98 -2.62 -10.78 35.58
CA PRO A 98 -1.25 -10.68 36.09
C PRO A 98 -0.45 -11.99 36.02
N GLU A 99 0.81 -11.88 36.46
CA GLU A 99 1.76 -12.98 36.63
C GLU A 99 1.27 -14.11 37.56
N ALA A 100 1.80 -15.32 37.31
CA ALA A 100 1.99 -16.34 38.34
C ALA A 100 3.32 -17.08 38.14
N ALA A 101 4.27 -16.86 39.05
CA ALA A 101 5.34 -17.79 39.36
C ALA A 101 4.83 -18.81 40.42
N ALA A 102 5.47 -19.93 40.75
CA ALA A 102 6.85 -20.37 40.52
C ALA A 102 7.01 -21.91 40.64
N THR A 103 8.20 -22.42 40.28
CA THR A 103 8.89 -23.63 40.83
C THR A 103 8.19 -24.99 40.92
N GLU A 104 8.81 -26.00 40.31
CA GLU A 104 9.62 -26.98 41.09
C GLU A 104 10.63 -27.73 40.19
N ALA A 105 11.67 -28.30 40.81
CA ALA A 105 12.82 -28.90 40.12
C ALA A 105 12.89 -30.43 40.30
N ARG A 106 13.56 -31.13 39.37
CA ARG A 106 14.04 -32.50 39.62
C ARG A 106 15.24 -32.90 38.75
N GLU A 107 16.31 -33.32 39.41
CA GLU A 107 17.33 -34.25 38.88
C GLU A 107 16.67 -35.62 38.59
N VAL A 108 17.22 -36.60 37.87
CA VAL A 108 18.59 -37.00 37.45
C VAL A 108 18.46 -37.64 36.02
N SER A 109 19.45 -38.19 35.31
CA SER A 109 20.82 -38.67 35.61
C SER A 109 21.81 -38.44 34.45
N ALA A 110 23.03 -38.96 34.56
CA ALA A 110 24.04 -39.04 33.48
C ALA A 110 24.03 -40.42 32.78
N VAL A 111 24.41 -40.44 31.48
CA VAL A 111 24.90 -41.62 30.74
C VAL A 111 26.08 -41.20 29.87
N GLU A 112 27.02 -42.13 29.65
CA GLU A 112 28.41 -41.86 29.30
C GLU A 112 28.71 -41.60 27.81
N THR A 113 29.79 -40.84 27.57
CA THR A 113 30.51 -40.77 26.29
C THR A 113 31.27 -42.06 25.97
N PRO A 114 31.44 -42.39 24.68
CA PRO A 114 32.68 -42.99 24.20
C PRO A 114 33.47 -42.02 23.30
N LYS A 115 34.78 -41.91 23.58
CA LYS A 115 35.75 -41.13 22.79
C LYS A 115 35.97 -41.76 21.41
N ARG A 116 36.16 -40.93 20.38
CA ARG A 116 36.96 -41.32 19.20
C ARG A 116 37.81 -40.15 18.71
N SER A 117 38.90 -40.48 18.04
CA SER A 117 40.17 -39.74 18.06
C SER A 117 40.34 -38.68 16.98
N LEU A 118 41.15 -37.67 17.32
CA LEU A 118 41.84 -36.78 16.39
C LEU A 118 42.89 -37.55 15.58
N ALA A 119 42.84 -37.43 14.26
CA ALA A 119 43.98 -37.49 13.32
C ALA A 119 43.48 -37.07 11.92
N ASP A 120 44.39 -36.61 11.07
CA ASP A 120 44.27 -36.51 9.61
C ASP A 120 43.26 -35.50 9.03
N ASN A 121 43.71 -34.25 8.81
CA ASN A 121 43.67 -33.54 7.51
C ASN A 121 44.21 -32.10 7.62
N GLU A 122 45.52 -31.96 7.84
CA GLU A 122 46.28 -30.75 7.51
C GLU A 122 47.15 -31.03 6.28
N GLU A 123 46.59 -31.03 5.06
CA GLU A 123 47.38 -31.01 3.81
C GLU A 123 46.53 -30.75 2.55
N GLU A 124 45.85 -29.60 2.44
CA GLU A 124 45.46 -29.05 1.13
C GLU A 124 45.22 -27.53 1.21
N ILE A 125 45.36 -26.84 0.07
CA ILE A 125 45.27 -25.36 -0.08
C ILE A 125 46.52 -24.57 0.41
N GLU A 126 47.73 -25.08 0.13
CA GLU A 126 48.94 -24.23 -0.04
C GLU A 126 49.55 -24.36 -1.45
N MET A 127 48.73 -24.35 -2.51
CA MET A 127 49.21 -24.29 -3.90
C MET A 127 48.32 -23.46 -4.83
N THR A 128 48.55 -22.15 -4.89
CA THR A 128 48.38 -21.30 -6.10
C THR A 128 48.92 -19.87 -5.89
N ARG A 129 50.20 -19.76 -5.48
CA ARG A 129 50.91 -18.48 -5.44
C ARG A 129 52.11 -18.53 -6.38
N LYS A 130 52.14 -17.59 -7.35
CA LYS A 130 53.14 -17.40 -8.42
C LYS A 130 52.99 -18.33 -9.65
N GLN A 131 52.49 -17.75 -10.73
CA GLN A 131 53.20 -17.78 -12.01
C GLN A 131 52.87 -16.53 -12.85
N THR A 132 53.94 -15.82 -13.25
CA THR A 132 54.12 -15.01 -14.47
C THR A 132 52.95 -14.18 -15.02
N ALA A 133 52.95 -12.84 -14.99
CA ALA A 133 53.90 -11.85 -15.55
C ALA A 133 53.47 -11.25 -16.90
N HIS A 134 53.23 -9.93 -16.87
CA HIS A 134 53.59 -8.93 -17.88
C HIS A 134 53.07 -9.08 -19.33
N VAL A 135 51.94 -8.40 -19.62
CA VAL A 135 51.65 -7.84 -20.94
C VAL A 135 51.26 -6.37 -20.76
N GLN A 136 52.08 -5.45 -21.27
CA GLN A 136 51.73 -4.04 -21.43
C GLN A 136 51.14 -3.81 -22.83
N LYS A 137 50.02 -3.10 -22.92
CA LYS A 137 49.55 -2.38 -24.12
C LYS A 137 48.65 -1.21 -23.68
N PRO A 138 48.40 -0.20 -24.55
CA PRO A 138 48.76 1.16 -24.21
C PRO A 138 47.59 2.01 -23.72
N ALA A 139 47.91 3.24 -23.33
CA ALA A 139 46.95 4.23 -22.86
C ALA A 139 46.05 4.73 -23.99
N ASP A 140 44.75 4.54 -23.84
CA ASP A 140 43.74 5.36 -24.51
C ASP A 140 43.36 6.54 -23.60
N GLU A 141 43.65 7.73 -24.11
CA GLU A 141 42.83 8.94 -24.01
C GLU A 141 42.05 9.18 -22.69
N GLN A 142 42.77 9.62 -21.66
CA GLN A 142 42.15 10.42 -20.59
C GLN A 142 41.90 11.84 -21.12
N GLU A 143 40.65 12.14 -21.47
CA GLU A 143 40.21 13.50 -21.74
C GLU A 143 40.50 14.40 -20.53
N PHE A 144 41.30 15.44 -20.76
CA PHE A 144 41.74 16.35 -19.71
C PHE A 144 40.65 17.38 -19.43
N ILE A 145 39.66 17.00 -18.61
CA ILE A 145 38.57 17.89 -18.17
C ILE A 145 39.19 19.17 -17.58
N THR A 146 38.87 20.31 -18.17
CA THR A 146 39.44 21.59 -17.76
C THR A 146 38.89 22.03 -16.40
N ALA A 147 39.69 22.74 -15.62
CA ALA A 147 39.35 23.14 -14.25
C ALA A 147 38.09 24.05 -14.16
N GLU A 148 37.64 24.60 -15.29
CA GLU A 148 36.47 25.49 -15.39
C GLU A 148 35.16 24.69 -15.54
N GLU A 149 35.20 23.44 -16.02
CA GLU A 149 34.00 22.61 -16.20
C GLU A 149 33.51 21.95 -14.89
N TYR A 150 34.40 21.83 -13.90
CA TYR A 150 34.07 21.31 -12.56
C TYR A 150 33.26 22.28 -11.69
N ALA A 151 33.14 23.56 -12.07
CA ALA A 151 32.39 24.56 -11.32
C ALA A 151 30.86 24.47 -11.50
N GLY A 152 30.39 23.74 -12.52
CA GLY A 152 28.96 23.66 -12.88
C GLY A 152 28.21 22.42 -12.38
N GLN A 153 28.92 21.36 -11.97
CA GLN A 153 28.28 20.06 -11.67
C GLN A 153 28.08 19.81 -10.18
N SER A 154 26.89 20.17 -9.70
CA SER A 154 26.21 19.67 -8.49
C SER A 154 26.95 19.81 -7.14
N GLY A 155 26.28 20.43 -6.18
CA GLY A 155 26.70 20.46 -4.78
C GLY A 155 26.61 19.09 -4.13
N ALA A 156 27.58 18.21 -4.40
CA ALA A 156 27.79 16.98 -3.68
C ALA A 156 28.03 17.31 -2.20
N GLN A 157 27.02 17.10 -1.36
CA GLN A 157 27.18 17.20 0.09
C GLN A 157 28.38 16.36 0.50
N VAL A 158 29.43 17.02 1.00
CA VAL A 158 30.63 16.33 1.51
C VAL A 158 30.20 15.58 2.77
N VAL A 159 29.84 14.32 2.58
CA VAL A 159 29.34 13.44 3.63
C VAL A 159 30.39 13.38 4.75
N PRO A 160 30.07 13.82 5.98
CA PRO A 160 31.01 13.74 7.09
C PRO A 160 31.46 12.30 7.31
N ARG A 161 32.76 12.08 7.58
CA ARG A 161 33.30 10.73 7.83
C ARG A 161 32.61 10.01 9.01
N SER A 162 31.98 10.76 9.92
CA SER A 162 31.08 10.23 10.95
C SER A 162 29.86 9.52 10.34
N PHE A 163 29.13 10.16 9.43
CA PHE A 163 27.92 9.60 8.82
C PHE A 163 28.22 8.33 8.01
N ALA A 164 29.36 8.26 7.32
CA ALA A 164 29.77 7.03 6.64
C ALA A 164 29.97 5.85 7.62
N LYS A 165 30.44 6.12 8.84
CA LYS A 165 30.53 5.14 9.92
C LYS A 165 29.13 4.77 10.45
N THR A 166 28.25 5.76 10.67
CA THR A 166 26.85 5.56 11.06
C THR A 166 26.14 4.62 10.08
N LEU A 167 26.22 4.89 8.77
CA LEU A 167 25.68 4.03 7.72
C LEU A 167 26.28 2.61 7.72
N SER A 168 27.58 2.47 8.03
CA SER A 168 28.23 1.16 8.12
C SER A 168 27.66 0.33 9.28
N THR A 169 27.42 0.96 10.43
CA THR A 169 26.78 0.31 11.59
C THR A 169 25.31 0.00 11.31
N LEU A 170 24.55 0.91 10.69
CA LEU A 170 23.14 0.68 10.32
C LEU A 170 22.93 -0.42 9.27
N LYS A 171 23.98 -0.82 8.54
CA LYS A 171 23.97 -1.93 7.57
C LYS A 171 24.35 -3.29 8.16
N GLN A 172 24.66 -3.37 9.46
CA GLN A 172 24.95 -4.64 10.10
C GLN A 172 23.68 -5.51 10.15
N PRO A 173 23.79 -6.84 9.97
CA PRO A 173 22.64 -7.72 10.01
C PRO A 173 21.98 -7.68 11.39
N ILE A 174 20.65 -7.69 11.41
CA ILE A 174 19.87 -7.64 12.66
C ILE A 174 19.96 -8.99 13.40
N ASP A 175 19.98 -8.95 14.74
CA ASP A 175 19.91 -10.14 15.59
C ASP A 175 18.64 -10.96 15.23
N PRO A 176 18.76 -12.24 14.84
CA PRO A 176 17.62 -13.09 14.51
C PRO A 176 16.51 -13.12 15.56
N ARG A 177 16.79 -12.85 16.84
CA ARG A 177 15.79 -12.77 17.92
C ARG A 177 14.84 -11.58 17.80
N LEU A 178 15.24 -10.54 17.07
CA LEU A 178 14.44 -9.34 16.82
C LEU A 178 13.61 -9.43 15.53
N ILE A 179 13.83 -10.49 14.74
CA ILE A 179 13.13 -10.76 13.50
C ILE A 179 11.88 -11.58 13.84
N LYS A 180 10.71 -11.07 13.47
CA LYS A 180 9.44 -11.79 13.59
C LYS A 180 9.01 -12.32 12.23
N THR A 181 8.16 -13.33 12.21
CA THR A 181 7.65 -13.94 10.99
C THR A 181 6.13 -13.86 10.94
N ARG A 182 5.56 -13.62 9.77
CA ARG A 182 4.11 -13.60 9.51
C ARG A 182 3.78 -14.32 8.21
N GLU A 183 2.53 -14.72 8.05
CA GLU A 183 2.03 -15.08 6.72
C GLU A 183 2.16 -13.86 5.79
N GLY A 184 2.84 -14.02 4.66
CA GLY A 184 3.10 -12.93 3.72
C GLY A 184 2.32 -13.07 2.42
N TRP A 185 2.63 -14.10 1.65
CA TRP A 185 2.01 -14.36 0.35
C TRP A 185 1.78 -15.84 0.13
N ARG A 186 0.91 -16.19 -0.82
CA ARG A 186 0.69 -17.59 -1.23
C ARG A 186 1.14 -17.81 -2.65
N ASP A 187 1.88 -18.90 -2.88
CA ASP A 187 2.23 -19.34 -4.22
C ASP A 187 0.98 -19.87 -4.97
N ARG A 188 1.08 -19.92 -6.29
CA ARG A 188 0.11 -20.53 -7.20
C ARG A 188 -0.23 -21.99 -6.86
N GLN A 189 0.64 -22.70 -6.15
CA GLN A 189 0.36 -24.04 -5.61
C GLN A 189 -0.48 -24.05 -4.32
N GLY A 190 -0.76 -22.88 -3.74
CA GLY A 190 -1.51 -22.71 -2.49
C GLY A 190 -0.66 -22.70 -1.21
N ASN A 191 0.65 -22.89 -1.34
CA ASN A 191 1.60 -22.88 -0.23
C ASN A 191 1.69 -21.48 0.41
N GLN A 192 1.69 -21.41 1.74
CA GLN A 192 1.89 -20.15 2.48
C GLN A 192 3.39 -19.85 2.62
N HIS A 193 3.81 -18.69 2.13
CA HIS A 193 5.18 -18.19 2.29
C HIS A 193 5.23 -17.25 3.50
N MET A 194 6.06 -17.63 4.45
CA MET A 194 6.30 -16.89 5.68
C MET A 194 7.31 -15.77 5.40
N VAL A 195 6.91 -14.54 5.70
CA VAL A 195 7.72 -13.33 5.50
C VAL A 195 8.29 -12.86 6.82
N GLU A 196 9.60 -12.68 6.84
CA GLU A 196 10.36 -12.10 7.94
C GLU A 196 10.19 -10.57 7.96
N TYR A 197 9.99 -10.00 9.15
CA TYR A 197 9.84 -8.57 9.33
C TYR A 197 10.38 -8.12 10.69
N VAL A 198 10.70 -6.83 10.78
CA VAL A 198 11.06 -6.16 12.02
C VAL A 198 9.92 -5.23 12.45
N GLU A 199 9.70 -5.12 13.76
CA GLU A 199 8.73 -4.21 14.35
C GLU A 199 9.24 -2.76 14.35
N TRP A 200 8.30 -1.80 14.34
CA TRP A 200 8.65 -0.39 14.18
C TRP A 200 9.45 0.15 15.37
N HIS A 201 9.14 -0.29 16.60
CA HIS A 201 9.88 0.13 17.80
C HIS A 201 11.32 -0.37 17.76
N THR A 202 11.56 -1.60 17.32
CA THR A 202 12.93 -2.13 17.16
C THR A 202 13.75 -1.33 16.16
N VAL A 203 13.13 -0.78 15.11
CA VAL A 203 13.78 0.13 14.17
C VAL A 203 14.09 1.48 14.82
N ALA A 204 13.19 2.01 15.67
CA ALA A 204 13.44 3.21 16.46
C ALA A 204 14.57 3.00 17.49
N ASP A 205 14.56 1.91 18.26
CA ASP A 205 15.59 1.56 19.25
C ASP A 205 16.99 1.43 18.60
N LEU A 206 17.06 0.91 17.37
CA LEU A 206 18.30 0.84 16.59
C LEU A 206 18.76 2.22 16.12
N LEU A 207 17.83 3.09 15.70
CA LEU A 207 18.14 4.47 15.33
C LEU A 207 18.61 5.29 16.54
N ASP A 208 17.93 5.20 17.68
CA ASP A 208 18.33 5.86 18.93
C ASP A 208 19.73 5.43 19.40
N ARG A 209 20.06 4.14 19.27
CA ARG A 209 21.36 3.60 19.68
C ARG A 209 22.51 4.00 18.74
N VAL A 210 22.28 4.03 17.44
CA VAL A 210 23.36 4.20 16.43
C VAL A 210 23.47 5.65 15.94
N ALA A 211 22.35 6.37 15.90
CA ALA A 211 22.20 7.68 15.31
C ALA A 211 21.24 8.57 16.14
N PRO A 212 21.55 8.90 17.41
CA PRO A 212 20.66 9.66 18.31
C PRO A 212 20.32 11.09 17.82
N THR A 213 20.96 11.56 16.75
CA THR A 213 20.65 12.79 16.02
C THR A 213 19.52 12.63 14.99
N TRP A 214 18.94 11.44 14.87
CA TRP A 214 17.88 11.18 13.91
C TRP A 214 16.59 11.95 14.23
N SER A 215 15.81 12.24 13.20
CA SER A 215 14.49 12.87 13.34
C SER A 215 13.46 12.26 12.40
N HIS A 216 12.22 12.23 12.87
CA HIS A 216 11.05 11.71 12.18
C HIS A 216 10.13 12.87 11.76
N SER A 217 9.63 12.85 10.52
CA SER A 217 8.60 13.79 10.08
C SER A 217 7.66 13.16 9.06
N VAL A 218 6.34 13.32 9.26
CA VAL A 218 5.34 12.93 8.26
C VAL A 218 5.25 14.04 7.22
N ARG A 219 5.56 13.73 5.96
CA ARG A 219 5.57 14.68 4.83
C ARG A 219 4.21 14.84 4.17
N GLY A 220 3.42 13.78 4.14
CA GLY A 220 2.11 13.79 3.50
C GLY A 220 1.31 12.53 3.80
N ILE A 221 -0.01 12.70 3.86
CA ILE A 221 -0.98 11.62 4.01
C ILE A 221 -1.95 11.77 2.84
N VAL A 222 -2.06 10.74 2.00
CA VAL A 222 -2.90 10.74 0.80
C VAL A 222 -3.84 9.54 0.88
N GLN A 223 -5.14 9.80 0.95
CA GLN A 223 -6.14 8.75 0.83
C GLN A 223 -6.40 8.44 -0.65
N ILE A 224 -6.35 7.17 -1.02
CA ILE A 224 -6.57 6.65 -2.37
C ILE A 224 -7.65 5.57 -2.25
N GLY A 225 -8.91 5.98 -2.36
CA GLY A 225 -10.06 5.10 -2.15
C GLY A 225 -10.19 4.64 -0.70
N ASP A 226 -10.15 3.32 -0.51
CA ASP A 226 -10.18 2.60 0.77
C ASP A 226 -8.80 2.46 1.43
N MET A 227 -7.71 2.86 0.74
CA MET A 227 -6.35 2.85 1.27
C MET A 227 -5.86 4.24 1.64
N VAL A 228 -4.95 4.29 2.61
CA VAL A 228 -4.17 5.48 2.97
C VAL A 228 -2.69 5.23 2.69
N ALA A 229 -2.06 6.16 1.99
CA ALA A 229 -0.62 6.20 1.76
C ALA A 229 0.00 7.31 2.62
N VAL A 230 0.95 6.94 3.47
CA VAL A 230 1.66 7.88 4.36
C VAL A 230 3.11 7.98 3.89
N THR A 231 3.59 9.21 3.70
CA THR A 231 4.99 9.50 3.37
C THR A 231 5.71 10.03 4.60
N VAL A 232 6.75 9.35 5.03
CA VAL A 232 7.60 9.70 6.18
C VAL A 232 9.01 10.02 5.70
N ALA A 233 9.59 11.10 6.20
CA ALA A 233 10.99 11.45 6.02
C ALA A 233 11.76 11.23 7.33
N ILE A 234 12.81 10.40 7.27
CA ILE A 234 13.82 10.28 8.32
C ILE A 234 15.04 11.12 7.92
N THR A 235 15.53 11.96 8.83
CA THR A 235 16.77 12.73 8.64
C THR A 235 17.82 12.29 9.65
N ILE A 236 19.02 11.97 9.19
CA ILE A 236 20.18 11.61 10.02
C ILE A 236 21.37 12.45 9.57
N ASP A 237 22.00 13.19 10.49
CA ASP A 237 23.17 14.07 10.23
C ASP A 237 23.03 14.96 8.96
N GLY A 238 21.83 15.49 8.71
CA GLY A 238 21.51 16.34 7.55
C GLY A 238 21.15 15.60 6.26
N VAL A 239 21.22 14.27 6.22
CA VAL A 239 20.78 13.44 5.09
C VAL A 239 19.36 12.94 5.33
N THR A 240 18.43 13.36 4.47
CA THR A 240 17.02 12.95 4.52
C THR A 240 16.76 11.79 3.56
N ARG A 241 16.01 10.77 3.98
CA ARG A 241 15.45 9.73 3.10
C ARG A 241 13.98 9.49 3.42
N GLU A 242 13.17 9.36 2.39
CA GLU A 242 11.72 9.23 2.52
C GLU A 242 11.25 7.80 2.26
N GLY A 243 10.22 7.35 2.97
CA GLY A 243 9.54 6.07 2.79
C GLY A 243 8.05 6.29 2.65
N VAL A 244 7.38 5.47 1.83
CA VAL A 244 5.93 5.49 1.63
C VAL A 244 5.36 4.17 2.11
N GLY A 245 4.53 4.21 3.14
CA GLY A 245 3.83 3.06 3.70
C GLY A 245 2.34 3.12 3.40
N THR A 246 1.69 1.96 3.44
CA THR A 246 0.26 1.83 3.11
C THR A 246 -0.53 1.09 4.19
N GLY A 247 -1.80 1.43 4.29
CA GLY A 247 -2.76 0.81 5.20
C GLY A 247 -4.18 1.08 4.75
N THR A 248 -5.16 0.54 5.47
CA THR A 248 -6.57 0.80 5.20
C THR A 248 -6.99 2.15 5.78
N ALA A 249 -7.90 2.85 5.11
CA ALA A 249 -8.40 4.17 5.51
C ALA A 249 -9.67 4.11 6.37
N ASP A 250 -10.26 2.92 6.51
CA ASP A 250 -11.48 2.62 7.27
C ASP A 250 -11.32 2.81 8.79
N ASN A 251 -10.10 2.63 9.32
CA ASN A 251 -9.84 2.65 10.75
C ASN A 251 -8.48 3.25 11.13
N GLU A 252 -8.37 3.73 12.37
CA GLU A 252 -7.16 4.37 12.91
C GLU A 252 -5.93 3.44 12.92
N THR A 253 -6.12 2.13 13.09
CA THR A 253 -5.03 1.14 13.08
C THR A 253 -4.42 0.99 11.68
N GLY A 254 -5.21 1.19 10.62
CA GLY A 254 -4.75 1.22 9.24
C GLY A 254 -3.87 2.43 8.94
N ILE A 255 -4.25 3.62 9.43
CA ILE A 255 -3.42 4.84 9.35
C ILE A 255 -2.11 4.65 10.14
N LYS A 256 -2.16 4.16 11.37
CA LYS A 256 -0.97 3.84 12.19
C LYS A 256 -0.06 2.82 11.51
N LYS A 257 -0.64 1.77 10.90
CA LYS A 257 0.09 0.75 10.13
C LYS A 257 0.79 1.38 8.92
N ALA A 258 0.16 2.31 8.21
CA ALA A 258 0.76 3.02 7.09
C ALA A 258 1.95 3.89 7.53
N GLU A 259 1.84 4.62 8.64
CA GLU A 259 2.95 5.40 9.22
C GLU A 259 4.11 4.50 9.68
N HIS A 260 3.83 3.41 10.40
CA HIS A 260 4.83 2.44 10.82
C HIS A 260 5.55 1.77 9.63
N ASP A 261 4.83 1.48 8.54
CA ASP A 261 5.43 0.92 7.32
C ASP A 261 6.27 1.96 6.57
N ALA A 262 5.83 3.23 6.55
CA ALA A 262 6.56 4.35 5.97
C ALA A 262 7.88 4.61 6.69
N LEU A 263 7.85 4.63 8.04
CA LEU A 263 9.03 4.74 8.90
C LEU A 263 10.05 3.63 8.58
N LYS A 264 9.60 2.37 8.55
CA LYS A 264 10.48 1.23 8.22
C LYS A 264 11.08 1.36 6.82
N ARG A 265 10.27 1.73 5.81
CA ARG A 265 10.75 1.94 4.43
C ARG A 265 11.72 3.09 4.28
N ALA A 266 11.61 4.14 5.10
CA ALA A 266 12.62 5.21 5.18
C ALA A 266 13.92 4.68 5.82
N ALA A 267 13.82 3.95 6.93
CA ALA A 267 14.95 3.37 7.66
C ALA A 267 15.76 2.35 6.83
N ILE A 268 15.09 1.51 6.05
CA ILE A 268 15.73 0.54 5.14
C ILE A 268 16.62 1.23 4.10
N LYS A 269 16.26 2.45 3.66
CA LYS A 269 17.12 3.21 2.75
C LYS A 269 18.43 3.63 3.41
N PHE A 270 18.53 3.76 4.73
CA PHE A 270 19.80 3.99 5.43
C PHE A 270 20.61 2.69 5.65
N GLY A 271 19.97 1.53 5.59
CA GLY A 271 20.63 0.21 5.66
C GLY A 271 19.96 -0.80 6.60
N ILE A 272 19.09 -0.33 7.50
CA ILE A 272 18.47 -1.14 8.55
C ILE A 272 17.58 -2.23 7.94
N ALA A 273 17.75 -3.48 8.34
CA ALA A 273 16.93 -4.62 7.88
C ALA A 273 16.93 -4.83 6.34
N ARG A 274 17.91 -4.28 5.61
CA ARG A 274 17.96 -4.34 4.15
C ARG A 274 18.15 -5.77 3.63
N GLU A 275 18.81 -6.62 4.42
CA GLU A 275 19.01 -8.04 4.18
C GLU A 275 17.69 -8.84 4.14
N LEU A 276 16.68 -8.44 4.92
CA LEU A 276 15.37 -9.09 4.91
C LEU A 276 14.62 -8.83 3.61
N TYR A 277 14.64 -7.57 3.15
CA TYR A 277 14.01 -7.18 1.89
C TYR A 277 14.70 -7.83 0.69
N GLN A 278 16.04 -7.96 0.73
CA GLN A 278 16.79 -8.62 -0.32
C GLN A 278 16.44 -10.13 -0.40
N ARG A 279 16.41 -10.82 0.75
CA ARG A 279 15.98 -12.23 0.85
C ARG A 279 14.54 -12.42 0.38
N GLU A 280 13.63 -11.53 0.77
CA GLU A 280 12.23 -11.56 0.32
C GLU A 280 12.12 -11.38 -1.20
N SER A 281 12.86 -10.44 -1.80
CA SER A 281 12.88 -10.26 -3.25
C SER A 281 13.44 -11.48 -4.01
N GLU A 282 14.53 -12.07 -3.53
CA GLU A 282 15.13 -13.28 -4.15
C GLU A 282 14.15 -14.46 -4.11
N ILE A 283 13.41 -14.63 -3.01
CA ILE A 283 12.36 -15.63 -2.86
C ILE A 283 11.20 -15.36 -3.84
N ILE A 284 10.72 -14.12 -3.94
CA ILE A 284 9.61 -13.72 -4.82
C ILE A 284 10.00 -13.86 -6.30
N GLU A 285 11.22 -13.51 -6.69
CA GLU A 285 11.72 -13.67 -8.07
C GLU A 285 11.87 -15.14 -8.45
N THR A 286 12.34 -15.98 -7.51
CA THR A 286 12.56 -17.43 -7.76
C THR A 286 11.26 -18.22 -7.83
N GLN A 287 10.31 -17.93 -6.94
CA GLN A 287 9.10 -18.74 -6.76
C GLN A 287 7.88 -18.11 -7.47
N GLY A 288 7.94 -16.80 -7.73
CA GLY A 288 6.88 -16.01 -8.36
C GLY A 288 5.77 -15.65 -7.38
N ALA A 289 5.49 -14.36 -7.20
CA ALA A 289 4.34 -13.92 -6.41
C ALA A 289 3.03 -14.47 -7.00
N GLY A 290 2.44 -15.46 -6.33
CA GLY A 290 1.13 -15.99 -6.68
C GLY A 290 0.04 -14.93 -6.48
N PRO A 291 -1.09 -15.05 -7.21
CA PRO A 291 -2.25 -14.20 -6.95
C PRO A 291 -2.73 -14.42 -5.50
N GLN A 292 -2.83 -13.34 -4.73
CA GLN A 292 -3.26 -13.43 -3.33
C GLN A 292 -4.73 -13.87 -3.25
N PRO A 293 -5.14 -14.65 -2.24
CA PRO A 293 -6.54 -15.01 -2.04
C PRO A 293 -7.40 -13.74 -1.87
N GLY A 294 -8.44 -13.59 -2.69
CA GLY A 294 -9.30 -12.40 -2.69
C GLY A 294 -8.82 -11.24 -3.57
N ASP A 295 -7.65 -11.33 -4.21
CA ASP A 295 -7.20 -10.30 -5.15
C ASP A 295 -7.84 -10.55 -6.54
N PHE A 296 -8.90 -9.80 -6.82
CA PHE A 296 -9.67 -9.94 -8.05
C PHE A 296 -8.91 -9.33 -9.25
N PRO A 297 -9.04 -9.92 -10.45
CA PRO A 297 -8.45 -9.32 -11.66
C PRO A 297 -8.98 -7.90 -11.86
N LYS A 298 -8.07 -6.94 -12.08
CA LYS A 298 -8.41 -5.51 -12.30
C LYS A 298 -9.45 -5.30 -13.40
N ASP A 299 -9.42 -6.15 -14.43
CA ASP A 299 -10.44 -6.26 -15.46
C ASP A 299 -11.21 -7.58 -15.25
N PRO A 300 -12.34 -7.60 -14.51
CA PRO A 300 -13.09 -8.83 -14.29
C PRO A 300 -13.89 -9.28 -15.52
N LEU A 301 -14.29 -8.33 -16.37
CA LEU A 301 -15.16 -8.54 -17.53
C LEU A 301 -14.44 -9.21 -18.72
N ALA A 302 -15.09 -10.21 -19.33
CA ALA A 302 -14.54 -10.97 -20.46
C ALA A 302 -14.36 -10.10 -21.72
N LYS A 303 -13.14 -10.07 -22.27
CA LYS A 303 -12.84 -9.24 -23.46
C LYS A 303 -13.21 -9.93 -24.79
N SER A 304 -13.57 -11.21 -24.76
CA SER A 304 -14.01 -11.97 -25.94
C SER A 304 -14.82 -13.21 -25.53
N MET A 305 -15.58 -13.78 -26.47
CA MET A 305 -16.28 -15.06 -26.26
C MET A 305 -15.35 -16.22 -25.87
N ALA A 306 -14.08 -16.18 -26.30
CA ALA A 306 -13.08 -17.17 -25.93
C ALA A 306 -12.53 -16.99 -24.50
N ASP A 307 -12.74 -15.82 -23.90
CA ASP A 307 -12.37 -15.49 -22.51
C ASP A 307 -13.59 -15.52 -21.56
N LEU A 308 -14.81 -15.65 -22.09
CA LEU A 308 -16.03 -15.76 -21.29
C LEU A 308 -16.01 -16.98 -20.36
N VAL A 309 -16.60 -16.82 -19.18
CA VAL A 309 -16.76 -17.87 -18.17
C VAL A 309 -17.28 -19.18 -18.78
N THR A 310 -16.65 -20.31 -18.41
CA THR A 310 -17.08 -21.60 -18.94
C THR A 310 -18.36 -22.10 -18.25
N PRO A 311 -19.20 -22.90 -18.93
CA PRO A 311 -20.37 -23.53 -18.30
C PRO A 311 -20.03 -24.35 -17.05
N LYS A 312 -18.83 -24.96 -17.01
CA LYS A 312 -18.31 -25.66 -15.83
C LYS A 312 -18.07 -24.71 -14.66
N GLN A 313 -17.47 -23.54 -14.91
CA GLN A 313 -17.26 -22.52 -13.87
C GLN A 313 -18.59 -21.93 -13.38
N LEU A 314 -19.54 -21.62 -14.27
CA LEU A 314 -20.89 -21.19 -13.86
C LEU A 314 -21.59 -22.25 -12.99
N GLY A 315 -21.47 -23.53 -13.34
CA GLY A 315 -21.96 -24.63 -12.52
C GLY A 315 -21.33 -24.68 -11.12
N MET A 316 -20.01 -24.48 -11.02
CA MET A 316 -19.30 -24.41 -9.74
C MET A 316 -19.68 -23.18 -8.91
N ILE A 317 -19.79 -22.00 -9.53
CA ILE A 317 -20.23 -20.75 -8.88
C ILE A 317 -21.62 -20.94 -8.27
N ARG A 318 -22.58 -21.45 -9.05
CA ARG A 318 -23.96 -21.69 -8.59
C ARG A 318 -24.08 -22.76 -7.51
N ALA A 319 -23.16 -23.74 -7.48
CA ALA A 319 -23.11 -24.74 -6.41
C ALA A 319 -22.57 -24.13 -5.11
N LEU A 320 -21.42 -23.46 -5.16
CA LEU A 320 -20.76 -22.86 -4.00
C LEU A 320 -21.59 -21.72 -3.39
N ALA A 321 -22.20 -20.87 -4.22
CA ALA A 321 -23.09 -19.80 -3.75
C ALA A 321 -24.31 -20.35 -3.01
N ARG A 322 -24.92 -21.45 -3.50
CA ARG A 322 -26.01 -22.14 -2.80
C ARG A 322 -25.55 -22.75 -1.48
N GLU A 323 -24.36 -23.33 -1.42
CA GLU A 323 -23.78 -23.88 -0.19
C GLU A 323 -23.44 -22.79 0.85
N ALA A 324 -23.09 -21.59 0.39
CA ALA A 324 -22.87 -20.40 1.23
C ALA A 324 -24.13 -19.54 1.44
N GLY A 325 -25.30 -19.97 0.94
CA GLY A 325 -26.58 -19.24 1.12
C GLY A 325 -26.65 -17.84 0.50
N VAL A 326 -25.81 -17.52 -0.49
CA VAL A 326 -25.76 -16.22 -1.18
C VAL A 326 -26.27 -16.32 -2.62
N ASP A 327 -26.82 -15.23 -3.15
CA ASP A 327 -27.09 -15.15 -4.60
C ASP A 327 -25.77 -14.88 -5.36
N PRO A 328 -25.42 -15.69 -6.37
CA PRO A 328 -24.14 -15.57 -7.05
C PRO A 328 -24.01 -14.30 -7.90
N ASP A 329 -25.10 -13.75 -8.44
CA ASP A 329 -25.06 -12.54 -9.25
C ASP A 329 -25.04 -11.28 -8.37
N GLU A 330 -25.80 -11.24 -7.27
CA GLU A 330 -25.70 -10.14 -6.28
C GLU A 330 -24.30 -10.07 -5.66
N GLU A 331 -23.72 -11.20 -5.26
CA GLU A 331 -22.37 -11.24 -4.67
C GLU A 331 -21.29 -10.89 -5.71
N SER A 332 -21.40 -11.36 -6.96
CA SER A 332 -20.49 -10.99 -8.04
C SER A 332 -20.58 -9.48 -8.37
N GLN A 333 -21.79 -8.91 -8.34
CA GLN A 333 -22.03 -7.49 -8.55
C GLN A 333 -21.54 -6.63 -7.37
N SER A 334 -21.63 -7.12 -6.14
CA SER A 334 -21.07 -6.49 -4.94
C SER A 334 -19.55 -6.40 -5.02
N VAL A 335 -18.90 -7.53 -5.31
CA VAL A 335 -17.44 -7.67 -5.18
C VAL A 335 -16.67 -7.25 -6.44
N MET A 336 -17.13 -7.63 -7.63
CA MET A 336 -16.45 -7.33 -8.91
C MET A 336 -17.20 -6.33 -9.80
N ARG A 337 -18.44 -5.94 -9.44
CA ARG A 337 -19.30 -5.02 -10.22
C ARG A 337 -19.68 -5.54 -11.61
N VAL A 338 -19.64 -6.86 -11.80
CA VAL A 338 -19.94 -7.55 -13.05
C VAL A 338 -20.82 -8.78 -12.75
N ARG A 339 -21.78 -9.07 -13.64
CA ARG A 339 -22.67 -10.24 -13.54
C ARG A 339 -21.90 -11.54 -13.79
N THR A 340 -22.32 -12.66 -13.20
CA THR A 340 -21.55 -13.92 -13.29
C THR A 340 -21.34 -14.42 -14.72
N GLU A 341 -22.30 -14.15 -15.61
CA GLU A 341 -22.26 -14.54 -17.02
C GLU A 341 -21.27 -13.69 -17.87
N GLU A 342 -20.89 -12.51 -17.40
CA GLU A 342 -19.97 -11.58 -18.08
C GLU A 342 -18.51 -11.70 -17.61
N LEU A 343 -18.25 -12.55 -16.61
CA LEU A 343 -16.93 -12.76 -16.06
C LEU A 343 -15.96 -13.38 -17.07
N SER A 344 -14.72 -12.89 -17.07
CA SER A 344 -13.60 -13.59 -17.67
C SER A 344 -13.34 -14.93 -16.97
N LYS A 345 -12.75 -15.90 -17.68
CA LYS A 345 -12.33 -17.20 -17.10
C LYS A 345 -11.43 -17.03 -15.88
N ARG A 346 -10.62 -15.97 -15.85
CA ARG A 346 -9.75 -15.64 -14.72
C ARG A 346 -10.56 -15.10 -13.54
N ALA A 347 -11.45 -14.13 -13.75
CA ALA A 347 -12.30 -13.58 -12.70
C ALA A 347 -13.25 -14.61 -12.11
N ALA A 348 -13.84 -15.47 -12.94
CA ALA A 348 -14.66 -16.59 -12.50
C ALA A 348 -13.89 -17.58 -11.62
N SER A 349 -12.59 -17.78 -11.86
CA SER A 349 -11.74 -18.63 -11.00
C SER A 349 -11.47 -17.96 -9.64
N SER A 350 -11.11 -16.67 -9.63
CA SER A 350 -10.98 -15.90 -8.39
C SER A 350 -12.28 -15.87 -7.57
N PHE A 351 -13.43 -15.74 -8.23
CA PHE A 351 -14.74 -15.73 -7.57
C PHE A 351 -15.14 -17.10 -7.00
N ILE A 352 -14.79 -18.19 -7.68
CA ILE A 352 -14.92 -19.56 -7.14
C ILE A 352 -14.11 -19.71 -5.84
N ASP A 353 -12.91 -19.12 -5.76
CA ASP A 353 -12.08 -19.19 -4.56
C ASP A 353 -12.59 -18.27 -3.43
N HIS A 354 -13.17 -17.13 -3.76
CA HIS A 354 -13.91 -16.27 -2.82
C HIS A 354 -15.11 -16.99 -2.18
N LEU A 355 -15.97 -17.63 -2.98
CA LEU A 355 -17.13 -18.38 -2.49
C LEU A 355 -16.73 -19.57 -1.58
N LYS A 356 -15.60 -20.24 -1.85
CA LYS A 356 -15.01 -21.24 -0.92
C LYS A 356 -14.54 -20.64 0.39
N GLY A 357 -14.14 -19.36 0.40
CA GLY A 357 -13.81 -18.59 1.60
C GLY A 357 -15.04 -18.42 2.49
N LEU A 358 -16.11 -17.84 1.94
CA LEU A 358 -17.38 -17.63 2.63
C LEU A 358 -17.96 -18.92 3.22
N GLN A 359 -17.90 -20.03 2.46
CA GLN A 359 -18.33 -21.35 2.94
C GLN A 359 -17.58 -21.80 4.21
N ARG A 360 -16.27 -21.54 4.27
CA ARG A 360 -15.44 -21.89 5.44
C ARG A 360 -15.79 -21.01 6.64
N GLU A 361 -15.98 -19.71 6.43
CA GLU A 361 -16.33 -18.77 7.50
C GLU A 361 -17.66 -19.14 8.15
N GLN A 362 -18.71 -19.39 7.36
CA GLN A 362 -20.01 -19.85 7.88
C GLN A 362 -19.90 -21.19 8.64
N THR A 363 -19.11 -22.15 8.14
CA THR A 363 -18.91 -23.42 8.89
C THR A 363 -18.11 -23.25 10.18
N PHE A 364 -17.26 -22.22 10.30
CA PHE A 364 -16.60 -21.87 11.55
C PHE A 364 -17.52 -21.13 12.54
N GLU A 365 -18.41 -20.26 12.07
CA GLU A 365 -19.37 -19.57 12.93
C GLU A 365 -20.39 -20.54 13.55
N VAL A 366 -21.00 -21.42 12.75
CA VAL A 366 -21.94 -22.44 13.25
C VAL A 366 -21.31 -23.35 14.31
N ARG A 367 -20.00 -23.66 14.18
CA ARG A 367 -19.22 -24.44 15.15
C ARG A 367 -18.79 -23.68 16.40
N ARG A 368 -18.86 -22.34 16.42
CA ARG A 368 -18.64 -21.52 17.63
C ARG A 368 -19.93 -21.22 18.39
N ALA A 369 -21.08 -21.33 17.73
CA ALA A 369 -22.40 -21.12 18.31
C ALA A 369 -23.06 -22.41 18.83
N SER A 370 -22.41 -23.56 18.66
CA SER A 370 -22.81 -24.89 19.18
C SER A 370 -21.93 -25.31 20.35
#